data_AF-A0A381SNK2-F1
#
_entry.id   AF-A0A381SNK2-F1
#
_cell.length_a   1.000
_cell.length_b   1.000
_cell.length_c   1.000
_cell.angle_alpha   90.00
_cell.angle_beta   90.00
_cell.angle_gamma   90.00
#
_symmetry.space_group_name_H-M   'P 1'
#
loop_
_entity.id
_entity.type
_entity.pdbx_description
1 polymer ?
#
loop_
_entity_poly.entity_id
_entity_poly.type
_entity_poly.pdbx_seq_one_letter_code
_entity_poly.pdbx_strand_id
1 'polypeptide(L)' 'VVLMCIEVMLNAANLNFVAGAAHYGDVNGWVFTAIAIAISAAEVAIGLAILLSLYSTQETIYLDEANILKN' A
#
# COMPACT_ATOMS: atom_id res chain seq x y z
N VAL A 1 -6.73 -9.90 2.01
CA VAL A 1 -7.29 -8.69 2.67
C VAL A 1 -6.20 -7.69 3.07
N VAL A 2 -5.03 -8.15 3.54
CA VAL A 2 -3.93 -7.28 4.01
C VAL A 2 -3.54 -6.17 3.03
N LEU A 3 -3.26 -6.46 1.75
CA LEU A 3 -2.87 -5.44 0.77
C LEU A 3 -3.93 -4.32 0.63
N MET A 4 -5.21 -4.69 0.59
CA MET A 4 -6.30 -3.71 0.54
C MET A 4 -6.36 -2.84 1.80
N CYS A 5 -6.10 -3.41 2.98
CA CYS A 5 -6.02 -2.61 4.21
C CYS A 5 -4.88 -1.59 4.17
N ILE A 6 -3.73 -1.95 3.58
CA ILE A 6 -2.60 -1.03 3.43
C ILE A 6 -2.97 0.15 2.52
N GLU A 7 -3.61 -0.11 1.38
CA GLU A 7 -4.10 0.94 0.48
C GLU A 7 -5.11 1.87 1.18
N VAL A 8 -6.02 1.32 1.99
CA VAL A 8 -6.99 2.12 2.75
C VAL A 8 -6.28 3.02 3.78
N MET A 9 -5.25 2.51 4.46
CA MET A 9 -4.47 3.31 5.43
C MET A 9 -3.67 4.42 4.72
N LEU A 10 -3.05 4.13 3.57
CA LEU A 10 -2.34 5.12 2.75
C LEU A 10 -3.29 6.20 2.22
N ASN A 11 -4.49 5.82 1.79
CA ASN A 11 -5.50 6.78 1.35
C ASN A 11 -5.97 7.68 2.51
N ALA A 12 -6.14 7.13 3.72
CA ALA A 12 -6.45 7.93 4.90
C ALA A 12 -5.33 8.94 5.22
N ALA A 13 -4.06 8.55 5.09
CA ALA A 13 -2.93 9.47 5.24
C ALA A 13 -2.93 10.58 4.18
N ASN A 14 -3.20 10.23 2.91
CA ASN A 14 -3.33 11.18 1.81
C ASN A 14 -4.46 12.19 2.04
N LEU A 15 -5.61 11.73 2.53
CA LEU A 15 -6.72 12.61 2.89
C LEU A 15 -6.29 13.64 3.96
N ASN A 16 -5.51 13.21 4.95
CA ASN A 16 -5.00 14.11 6.00
C ASN A 16 -4.04 15.16 5.41
N PHE A 17 -3.16 14.78 4.48
CA PHE A 17 -2.28 15.74 3.81
C PHE A 17 -3.04 16.79 2.98
N VAL A 18 -4.06 16.37 2.23
CA VAL A 18 -4.91 17.29 1.45
C VAL A 18 -5.74 18.18 2.39
N ALA A 19 -6.32 17.62 3.45
CA ALA A 19 -7.10 18.38 4.42
C ALA A 19 -6.23 19.42 5.15
N GLY A 20 -5.01 19.04 5.56
CA GLY A 20 -4.04 19.94 6.17
C GLY A 20 -3.60 21.04 5.20
N ALA A 21 -3.32 20.70 3.94
CA ALA A 21 -3.00 21.67 2.91
C ALA A 21 -4.13 22.70 2.70
N ALA A 22 -5.37 22.24 2.65
CA ALA A 22 -6.54 23.10 2.51
C ALA A 22 -6.77 23.99 3.75
N HIS A 23 -6.53 23.47 4.95
CA HIS A 23 -6.74 24.20 6.20
C HIS A 23 -5.70 25.30 6.43
N TYR A 24 -4.42 25.02 6.17
CA TYR A 24 -3.32 25.96 6.39
C TYR A 24 -2.95 26.79 5.14
N GLY A 25 -3.55 26.49 3.98
CA GLY A 25 -3.23 27.16 2.72
C GLY A 25 -1.84 26.82 2.18
N ASP A 26 -1.27 25.68 2.56
CA ASP A 26 0.06 25.24 2.15
C ASP A 26 -0.01 24.26 0.97
N VAL A 27 0.70 24.58 -0.11
CA VAL A 27 0.79 23.73 -1.30
C VAL A 27 1.55 22.42 -1.05
N ASN A 28 2.41 22.37 -0.02
CA ASN A 28 3.26 21.20 0.25
C ASN A 28 2.44 19.93 0.48
N GLY A 29 1.29 20.00 1.16
CA GLY A 29 0.47 18.81 1.39
C GLY A 29 -0.13 18.21 0.12
N TRP A 30 -0.40 19.04 -0.91
CA TRP A 30 -0.78 18.54 -2.23
C TRP A 30 0.37 17.81 -2.93
N VAL A 31 1.60 18.34 -2.82
CA VAL A 31 2.81 17.71 -3.39
C VAL A 31 3.09 16.36 -2.71
N PHE A 32 3.05 16.30 -1.38
CA PHE A 32 3.24 15.05 -0.64
C PHE A 32 2.18 14.01 -0.98
N THR A 33 0.92 14.42 -1.15
CA THR A 33 -0.16 13.51 -1.58
C THR A 33 0.12 12.91 -2.96
N ALA A 34 0.57 13.71 -3.92
CA ALA A 34 0.90 13.23 -5.26
C ALA A 34 2.03 12.20 -5.24
N ILE A 35 3.08 12.43 -4.44
CA ILE A 35 4.19 11.49 -4.26
C ILE A 35 3.71 10.20 -3.58
N ALA A 36 2.89 10.32 -2.53
CA ALA A 36 2.36 9.16 -1.82
C ALA A 36 1.46 8.27 -2.70
N ILE A 37 0.65 8.87 -3.59
CA ILE A 37 -0.12 8.13 -4.61
C ILE A 37 0.81 7.39 -5.58
N ALA A 38 1.91 8.02 -6.01
CA ALA A 38 2.88 7.35 -6.88
C ALA A 38 3.58 6.16 -6.18
N ILE A 39 3.85 6.29 -4.88
CA ILE A 39 4.40 5.20 -4.06
C ILE A 39 3.39 4.05 -3.93
N SER A 40 2.12 4.34 -3.61
CA SER A 40 1.04 3.33 -3.55
C SER A 40 0.89 2.57 -4.88
N ALA A 41 0.94 3.29 -6.01
CA ALA A 41 0.91 2.65 -7.34
C ALA A 41 2.12 1.71 -7.57
N ALA A 42 3.31 2.07 -7.10
CA ALA A 42 4.49 1.20 -7.18
C ALA A 42 4.39 0.00 -6.22
N GLU A 43 3.88 0.23 -5.00
CA GLU A 43 3.68 -0.79 -3.98
C GLU A 43 2.71 -1.87 -4.48
N VAL A 44 1.53 -1.50 -4.99
CA VAL A 44 0.53 -2.49 -5.42
C VAL A 44 1.05 -3.36 -6.57
N ALA A 45 1.86 -2.79 -7.47
CA ALA A 45 2.50 -3.55 -8.56
C ALA A 45 3.47 -4.61 -8.01
N ILE A 46 4.32 -4.23 -7.05
CA ILE A 46 5.30 -5.15 -6.44
C ILE A 46 4.60 -6.17 -5.53
N GLY A 47 3.65 -5.73 -4.71
CA GLY A 47 2.90 -6.57 -3.78
C GLY A 47 2.10 -7.66 -4.51
N LEU A 48 1.45 -7.31 -5.62
CA LEU A 48 0.78 -8.29 -6.48
C LEU A 48 1.76 -9.23 -7.16
N ALA A 49 2.89 -8.74 -7.66
CA ALA A 49 3.90 -9.60 -8.28
C ALA A 49 4.44 -10.66 -7.30
N ILE A 50 4.69 -10.27 -6.05
CA ILE A 50 5.10 -11.19 -4.99
C ILE A 50 3.99 -12.18 -4.65
N LEU A 51 2.74 -11.70 -4.51
CA LEU A 51 1.60 -12.54 -4.20
C LEU A 51 1.35 -13.61 -5.28
N LEU A 52 1.45 -13.24 -6.55
CA LEU A 52 1.31 -14.19 -7.67
C LEU A 52 2.45 -15.21 -7.71
N SER A 53 3.68 -14.79 -7.42
CA SER A 53 4.84 -15.70 -7.33
C SER A 53 4.68 -16.72 -6.20
N LEU A 54 4.21 -16.28 -5.03
CA LEU A 54 3.91 -17.17 -3.91
C LEU A 54 2.76 -18.12 -4.22
N TYR A 55 1.68 -17.61 -4.82
CA TYR A 55 0.55 -18.43 -5.25
C TYR A 55 0.97 -19.49 -6.27
N SER A 56 1.87 -19.15 -7.19
CA SER A 56 2.45 -20.10 -8.15
C SER A 56 3.21 -21.25 -7.49
N THR A 57 3.68 -21.10 -6.26
CA THR A 57 4.49 -22.11 -5.56
C THR A 57 3.66 -22.90 -4.55
N GLN A 58 2.72 -22.24 -3.86
CA GLN A 58 1.97 -22.81 -2.75
C GLN A 58 0.49 -23.09 -3.08
N GLU A 59 0.01 -22.67 -4.26
CA GLU A 59 -1.40 -22.79 -4.72
C GLU A 59 -2.44 -22.20 -3.75
N THR A 60 -2.00 -21.34 -2.83
CA THR A 60 -2.79 -20.78 -1.74
C THR A 60 -2.49 -19.29 -1.58
N ILE A 61 -3.49 -18.55 -1.11
CA ILE A 61 -3.40 -17.11 -0.78
C ILE A 61 -3.41 -16.86 0.74
N TYR A 62 -3.43 -17.92 1.55
CA TYR A 62 -3.40 -17.82 3.00
C TYR A 62 -1.97 -17.51 3.48
N LEU A 63 -1.82 -16.38 4.15
CA LEU A 63 -0.51 -15.91 4.62
C LEU A 63 0.08 -16.82 5.71
N ASP A 64 -0.76 -17.53 6.47
CA ASP A 64 -0.32 -18.45 7.53
C ASP A 64 0.42 -19.67 6.98
N GLU A 65 0.18 -20.02 5.71
CA GLU A 65 0.81 -21.15 5.01
C GLU A 65 2.18 -20.79 4.43
N ALA A 66 2.51 -19.49 4.35
CA ALA A 66 3.81 -18.97 3.89
C ALA A 66 4.91 -19.15 4.96
N ASN A 67 5.11 -20.38 5.39
CA ASN A 67 5.88 -20.74 6.57
C ASN A 67 7.23 -21.42 6.25
N ILE A 68 7.81 -21.07 5.11
CA ILE A 68 8.99 -21.70 4.50
C ILE A 68 10.25 -21.62 5.41
N LEU A 69 10.25 -20.72 6.38
CA LEU A 69 11.38 -20.44 7.27
C LEU A 69 11.20 -20.95 8.71
N LYS A 70 10.09 -21.65 9.05
CA LYS A 70 9.98 -22.31 10.36
C LYS A 70 10.81 -23.59 10.36
N ASN A 71 11.74 -23.67 11.32
CA ASN A 71 12.42 -24.91 11.71
C ASN A 71 11.46 -25.87 12.40
#